data_AF-A0A357LIS2-F1
#
_entry.id   AF-A0A357LIS2-F1
#
_cell.length_a   1.000
_cell.length_b   1.000
_cell.length_c   1.000
_cell.angle_alpha   90.00
_cell.angle_beta   90.00
_cell.angle_gamma   90.00
#
_symmetry.space_group_name_H-M   'P 1'
#
loop_
_entity.id
_entity.type
_entity.pdbx_description
1 polymer ?
#
loop_
_entity_poly.entity_id
_entity_poly.type
_entity_poly.pdbx_seq_one_letter_code
_entity_poly.pdbx_strand_id
1 'polypeptide(L)'
;MIGVGNYARHKYAPETQSCVEQGYNAYVDLYWCMAMTAGTDPGAIAAAVAVAVKSDTVAEIVADVASSSPLTLGPEGTKKC
;
A
#
# COMPACT_ATOMS: atom_id res chain seq x y z
N MET A 1 -5.89 -24.13 7.58
CA MET A 1 -4.72 -23.27 7.78
C MET A 1 -5.20 -21.84 7.78
N ILE A 2 -4.85 -21.05 8.79
CA ILE A 2 -5.23 -19.64 8.89
C ILE A 2 -3.91 -18.87 8.91
N GLY A 3 -3.68 -18.04 7.90
CA GLY A 3 -2.53 -17.15 7.80
C GLY A 3 -3.00 -15.78 7.36
N VAL A 4 -2.21 -14.76 7.65
CA VAL A 4 -2.44 -13.43 7.08
C VAL A 4 -2.15 -13.50 5.58
N GLY A 5 -3.11 -13.07 4.75
CA GLY A 5 -3.01 -13.12 3.29
C GLY A 5 -2.07 -12.07 2.69
N ASN A 6 -1.73 -11.03 3.45
CA ASN A 6 -0.76 -10.00 3.08
C ASN A 6 0.68 -10.51 3.21
N TYR A 7 1.63 -9.77 2.63
CA TYR A 7 3.05 -10.11 2.74
C TYR A 7 3.52 -10.13 4.20
N ALA A 8 3.14 -9.10 4.96
CA ALA A 8 3.45 -8.92 6.36
C ALA A 8 2.24 -9.21 7.27
N ARG A 9 2.50 -9.46 8.55
CA ARG A 9 1.44 -9.63 9.56
C ARG A 9 0.61 -8.37 9.72
N HIS A 10 -0.67 -8.54 10.01
CA HIS A 10 -1.52 -7.42 10.40
C HIS A 10 -1.19 -6.95 11.82
N LYS A 11 -1.21 -5.63 12.05
CA LYS A 11 -1.00 -5.05 13.38
C LYS A 11 -1.99 -5.58 14.42
N TYR A 12 -3.23 -5.89 14.02
CA TYR A 12 -4.25 -6.45 14.93
C TYR A 12 -4.09 -7.95 15.22
N ALA A 13 -3.21 -8.65 14.51
CA ALA A 13 -2.98 -10.09 14.67
C ALA A 13 -1.48 -10.43 14.66
N PRO A 14 -0.68 -9.89 15.59
CA PRO A 14 0.78 -10.01 15.58
C PRO A 14 1.28 -11.45 15.75
N GLU A 15 0.50 -12.32 16.39
CA GLU A 15 0.83 -13.74 16.61
C GLU A 15 0.47 -14.64 15.42
N THR A 16 -0.25 -14.13 14.41
CA THR A 16 -0.64 -14.91 13.23
C THR A 16 0.39 -14.70 12.12
N GLN A 17 1.12 -15.75 11.76
CA GLN A 17 2.08 -15.71 10.66
C GLN A 17 1.42 -15.40 9.31
N SER A 18 2.12 -14.67 8.44
CA SER A 18 1.71 -14.54 7.04
C SER A 18 1.88 -15.86 6.28
N CYS A 19 1.25 -15.98 5.11
CA CYS A 19 1.48 -17.12 4.21
C CYS A 19 2.98 -17.26 3.86
N VAL A 20 3.67 -16.13 3.68
CA VAL A 20 5.12 -16.08 3.38
C VAL A 20 5.95 -16.63 4.53
N GLU A 21 5.65 -16.25 5.78
CA GLU A 21 6.34 -16.77 6.97
C GLU A 21 6.09 -18.26 7.20
N GLN A 22 4.97 -18.78 6.71
CA GLN A 22 4.65 -20.22 6.73
C GLN A 22 5.32 -21.00 5.59
N GLY A 23 6.09 -20.34 4.72
CA GLY A 23 6.82 -20.96 3.60
C GLY A 23 6.06 -21.01 2.28
N TYR A 24 4.88 -20.39 2.18
CA TYR A 24 4.14 -20.28 0.93
C TYR A 24 4.57 -19.03 0.17
N ASN A 25 5.01 -19.19 -1.09
CA ASN A 25 5.36 -18.05 -1.95
C ASN A 25 4.12 -17.41 -2.59
N ALA A 26 3.14 -17.02 -1.77
CA ALA A 26 1.91 -16.40 -2.21
C ALA A 26 1.42 -15.39 -1.17
N TYR A 27 1.03 -14.20 -1.63
CA TYR A 27 0.41 -13.15 -0.83
C TYR A 27 -0.42 -12.24 -1.74
N VAL A 28 -1.33 -11.48 -1.15
CA VAL A 28 -2.14 -10.46 -1.84
C VAL A 28 -2.12 -9.19 -1.00
N ASP A 29 -1.45 -8.16 -1.54
CA ASP A 29 -1.53 -6.80 -1.01
C ASP A 29 -2.38 -5.95 -1.96
N LEU A 30 -3.42 -5.32 -1.43
CA LEU A 30 -4.29 -4.44 -2.19
C LEU A 30 -3.69 -3.04 -2.24
N TYR A 31 -3.60 -2.48 -3.45
CA TYR A 31 -3.15 -1.12 -3.68
C TYR A 31 -4.25 -0.29 -4.35
N TRP A 32 -4.31 0.99 -4.00
CA TRP A 32 -5.16 1.97 -4.69
C TRP A 32 -4.28 2.79 -5.62
N CYS A 33 -4.62 2.78 -6.91
CA CYS A 33 -3.85 3.45 -7.95
C CYS A 33 -4.61 4.66 -8.49
N MET A 34 -3.89 5.74 -8.77
CA MET A 34 -4.43 6.88 -9.53
C MET A 34 -4.12 6.67 -11.01
N ALA A 35 -5.16 6.52 -11.82
CA ALA A 35 -5.06 6.49 -13.27
C ALA A 35 -5.19 7.90 -13.85
N MET A 36 -4.48 8.17 -14.94
CA MET A 36 -4.51 9.45 -15.67
C MET A 36 -4.80 9.20 -17.14
N THR A 37 -5.34 10.21 -17.83
CA THR A 37 -5.49 10.18 -19.28
C THR A 37 -4.15 10.14 -20.00
N ALA A 38 -4.09 9.49 -21.15
CA ALA A 38 -2.90 9.48 -21.99
C ALA A 38 -2.50 10.93 -22.37
N GLY A 39 -1.20 11.24 -22.27
CA GLY A 39 -0.65 12.57 -22.55
C GLY A 39 -0.53 13.50 -21.33
N THR A 40 -1.03 13.11 -20.17
CA THR A 40 -0.77 13.84 -18.91
C THR A 40 0.68 13.60 -18.44
N ASP A 41 1.38 14.66 -18.00
CA ASP A 41 2.71 14.54 -17.41
C ASP A 41 2.64 13.76 -16.07
N PRO A 42 3.24 12.55 -16.00
CA PRO A 42 3.20 11.76 -14.79
C PRO A 42 4.06 12.33 -13.65
N GLY A 43 5.07 13.16 -13.97
CA GLY A 43 6.01 13.69 -12.99
C GLY A 43 5.35 14.65 -12.00
N ALA A 44 4.51 15.57 -12.50
CA ALA A 44 3.82 16.55 -11.67
C ALA A 44 2.86 15.89 -10.65
N ILE A 45 2.10 14.89 -11.08
CA ILE A 45 1.17 14.16 -10.20
C ILE A 45 1.92 13.29 -9.20
N ALA A 46 2.94 12.55 -9.64
CA ALA A 46 3.75 11.72 -8.75
C ALA A 46 4.38 12.54 -7.62
N ALA A 47 4.90 13.73 -7.92
CA ALA A 47 5.47 14.63 -6.94
C ALA A 47 4.42 15.14 -5.93
N ALA A 48 3.26 15.59 -6.42
CA ALA A 48 2.16 16.04 -5.56
C ALA A 48 1.68 14.93 -4.61
N VAL A 49 1.53 13.71 -5.11
CA VAL A 49 1.14 12.54 -4.30
C VAL A 49 2.21 12.21 -3.27
N ALA A 50 3.50 12.22 -3.65
CA ALA A 50 4.60 11.94 -2.74
C ALA A 50 4.71 12.94 -1.58
N VAL A 51 4.25 14.19 -1.78
CA VAL A 51 4.11 15.19 -0.71
C VAL A 51 2.86 14.90 0.12
N ALA A 52 1.71 14.67 -0.52
CA ALA A 52 0.43 14.46 0.17
C ALA A 52 0.47 13.26 1.13
N VAL A 53 1.05 12.13 0.72
CA VAL A 53 1.15 10.92 1.55
C VAL A 53 2.02 11.08 2.80
N LYS A 54 2.80 12.15 2.89
CA LYS A 54 3.61 12.49 4.07
C LYS A 54 2.92 13.49 4.99
N SER A 55 1.74 14.00 4.61
CA SER A 55 1.00 14.95 5.43
C SER A 55 0.31 14.26 6.61
N ASP A 56 0.20 14.97 7.72
CA ASP A 56 -0.48 14.49 8.93
C ASP A 56 -1.95 14.14 8.64
N THR A 57 -2.63 14.95 7.82
CA THR A 57 -4.01 14.69 7.41
C THR A 57 -4.16 13.36 6.69
N VAL A 58 -3.26 13.03 5.76
CA VAL A 58 -3.32 11.72 5.08
C VAL A 58 -2.95 10.59 6.03
N ALA A 59 -1.99 10.80 6.92
CA ALA A 59 -1.64 9.82 7.94
C ALA A 59 -2.82 9.49 8.87
N GLU A 60 -3.55 10.51 9.31
CA GLU A 60 -4.75 10.37 10.15
C GLU A 60 -5.85 9.58 9.43
N ILE A 61 -6.17 9.94 8.19
CA ILE A 61 -7.20 9.26 7.38
C ILE A 61 -6.83 7.78 7.15
N VAL A 62 -5.58 7.49 6.78
CA VAL A 62 -5.15 6.11 6.53
C VAL A 62 -5.12 5.28 7.81
N ALA A 63 -4.74 5.88 8.94
CA ALA A 63 -4.79 5.20 10.23
C ALA A 63 -6.23 4.84 10.63
N ASP A 64 -7.17 5.76 10.45
CA ASP A 64 -8.59 5.56 10.77
C ASP A 64 -9.26 4.52 9.86
N VAL A 65 -9.12 4.66 8.54
CA VAL A 65 -9.82 3.81 7.56
C VAL A 65 -9.18 2.45 7.40
N ALA A 66 -7.84 2.38 7.42
CA ALA A 66 -7.10 1.18 7.03
C ALA A 66 -6.26 0.58 8.17
N SER A 67 -6.25 1.16 9.37
CA SER A 67 -5.42 0.71 10.51
C SER A 67 -3.94 0.51 10.13
N SER A 68 -3.46 1.30 9.17
CA SER A 68 -2.14 1.18 8.56
C SER A 68 -1.46 2.55 8.47
N SER A 69 -0.27 2.59 7.87
CA SER A 69 0.46 3.82 7.61
C SER A 69 0.47 4.10 6.12
N PRO A 70 0.42 5.37 5.67
CA PRO A 70 0.46 5.69 4.25
C PRO A 70 1.70 5.11 3.58
N LEU A 71 1.50 4.55 2.39
CA LEU A 71 2.55 4.01 1.53
C LEU A 71 2.34 4.53 0.10
N THR A 72 3.40 5.00 -0.53
CA THR A 72 3.42 5.27 -1.97
C THR A 72 4.49 4.42 -2.62
N LEU A 73 4.14 3.73 -3.71
CA LEU A 73 5.09 2.96 -4.51
C LEU A 73 5.69 3.78 -5.66
N GLY A 74 5.22 5.02 -5.84
CA GLY A 74 5.57 5.87 -6.97
C GLY A 74 5.16 5.30 -8.34
N PRO A 75 5.46 5.99 -9.45
CA PRO A 75 5.05 5.58 -10.78
C PRO A 75 5.53 4.19 -11.19
N GLU A 76 6.78 3.83 -10.87
CA GLU A 76 7.34 2.53 -11.22
C GLU A 76 6.71 1.37 -10.45
N GLY A 77 6.31 1.60 -9.20
CA GLY A 77 5.58 0.61 -8.42
C GLY A 77 4.14 0.45 -8.91
N THR A 78 3.46 1.55 -9.27
CA THR A 78 2.09 1.51 -9.79
C THR A 78 1.97 0.72 -11.10
N LYS A 79 3.00 0.69 -11.95
CA LYS A 79 3.01 -0.12 -13.18
C LYS A 79 2.97 -1.63 -12.93
N LYS A 80 3.23 -2.08 -11.69
CA LYS A 80 3.22 -3.48 -11.28
C LYS A 80 1.92 -3.89 -10.57
N CYS A 81 1.00 -2.95 -10.38
CA CYS A 81 -0.34 -3.22 -9.86
C CYS A 81 -1.23 -3.90 -10.91
#